data_AF-X1P5K8-F1
#
_entry.id   AF-X1P5K8-F1
#
_cell.length_a   1.000
_cell.length_b   1.000
_cell.length_c   1.000
_cell.angle_alpha   90.00
_cell.angle_beta   90.00
_cell.angle_gamma   90.00
#
_symmetry.space_group_name_H-M   'P 1'
#
loop_
_entity.id
_entity.type
_entity.pdbx_description
1 polymer ?
#
loop_
_entity_poly.entity_id
_entity_poly.type
_entity_poly.pdbx_seq_one_letter_code
_entity_poly.pdbx_strand_id
1 'polypeptide(L)'
;EHGLMLFIAVLIGSIIAQKMLYSTVFPSVEKIILTFLTVLFLEASTFALNDYYDLEIDKKNKRLDRPLVRGDIAPKTALYLFFVLFPLGILSSFFVNFTCFIIALVTAVFAILYDVKMKK
;
A
#
# COMPACT_ATOMS: atom_id res chain seq x y z
N GLU A 1 3.34 11.03 -7.60
CA GLU A 1 2.46 11.88 -6.76
C GLU A 1 1.98 11.15 -5.51
N HIS A 2 1.40 9.95 -5.64
CA HIS A 2 0.94 9.13 -4.50
C HIS A 2 1.98 8.94 -3.38
N GLY A 3 3.20 8.52 -3.69
CA GLY A 3 4.25 8.33 -2.67
C GLY A 3 4.60 9.59 -1.87
N LEU A 4 4.55 10.78 -2.48
CA LEU A 4 4.78 12.04 -1.77
C LEU A 4 3.61 12.37 -0.84
N MET A 5 2.38 12.16 -1.32
CA MET A 5 1.17 12.32 -0.53
C MET A 5 1.17 11.38 0.68
N LEU A 6 1.52 10.11 0.47
CA LEU A 6 1.68 9.13 1.54
C LEU A 6 2.75 9.54 2.54
N PHE A 7 3.90 10.01 2.06
CA PHE A 7 4.97 10.48 2.95
C PHE A 7 4.47 11.61 3.86
N ILE A 8 3.78 12.61 3.31
CA ILE A 8 3.23 13.72 4.07
C ILE A 8 2.16 13.21 5.06
N ALA A 9 1.26 12.34 4.63
CA ALA A 9 0.22 11.76 5.49
C ALA A 9 0.81 10.97 6.66
N VAL A 10 1.82 10.13 6.39
CA VAL A 10 2.56 9.36 7.40
C VAL A 10 3.26 10.30 8.37
N LEU A 11 3.93 11.35 7.88
CA LEU A 11 4.64 12.30 8.73
C LEU A 11 3.68 13.04 9.68
N ILE A 12 2.57 13.55 9.17
CA ILE A 12 1.56 14.24 9.98
C ILE A 12 0.93 13.28 11.00
N GLY A 13 0.51 12.10 10.55
CA GLY A 13 -0.12 11.09 11.42
C GLY A 13 0.82 10.62 12.52
N SER A 14 2.09 10.39 12.21
CA SER A 14 3.10 9.96 13.20
C SER A 14 3.41 11.04 14.22
N ILE A 15 3.48 12.33 13.85
CA ILE A 15 3.66 13.44 14.80
C ILE A 15 2.44 13.56 15.74
N ILE A 16 1.23 13.47 15.21
CA ILE A 16 -0.01 13.54 16.01
C ILE A 16 -0.06 12.38 17.01
N ALA A 17 0.19 11.15 16.54
CA ALA A 17 0.17 9.96 17.38
C ALA A 17 1.26 10.01 18.46
N GLN A 18 2.47 10.46 18.12
CA GLN A 18 3.58 10.58 19.08
C GLN A 18 3.24 11.57 20.21
N LYS A 19 2.68 12.73 19.85
CA LYS A 19 2.28 13.77 20.82
C LYS A 19 1.19 13.26 21.75
N MET A 20 0.20 12.53 21.22
CA MET A 20 -0.94 12.04 21.99
C MET A 20 -0.57 10.87 22.92
N LEU A 21 0.25 9.92 22.45
CA LEU A 21 0.53 8.69 23.18
C LEU A 21 1.71 8.80 24.14
N TYR A 22 2.71 9.62 23.81
CA TYR A 22 3.98 9.66 24.53
C TYR A 22 4.35 11.06 25.02
N SER A 23 3.47 12.06 24.86
CA SER A 23 3.73 13.48 25.21
C SER A 23 5.02 14.05 24.58
N THR A 24 5.54 13.42 23.52
CA THR A 24 6.74 13.82 22.78
C THR A 24 6.37 14.17 21.35
N VAL A 25 7.09 15.07 20.70
CA VAL A 25 6.68 15.58 19.38
C VAL A 25 7.22 14.72 18.23
N PHE A 26 8.42 14.17 18.38
CA PHE A 26 9.12 13.53 17.26
C PHE A 26 9.25 12.02 17.46
N PRO A 27 8.69 11.20 16.55
CA PRO A 27 8.99 9.78 16.51
C PRO A 27 10.47 9.56 16.16
N SER A 28 11.02 8.40 16.54
CA SER A 28 12.34 7.98 16.07
C SER A 28 12.36 7.91 14.54
N VAL A 29 13.44 8.39 13.92
CA VAL A 29 13.62 8.39 12.45
C VAL A 29 13.40 7.00 11.84
N GLU A 30 13.89 5.95 12.51
CA GLU A 30 13.67 4.55 12.12
C GLU A 30 12.18 4.21 11.94
N LYS A 31 11.34 4.55 12.93
CA LYS A 31 9.90 4.31 12.86
C LYS A 31 9.21 5.10 11.75
N ILE A 32 9.68 6.33 11.46
CA ILE A 32 9.14 7.12 10.35
C ILE A 32 9.45 6.41 9.02
N ILE A 33 10.69 5.96 8.84
CA ILE A 33 11.11 5.22 7.63
C ILE A 33 10.31 3.92 7.50
N LEU A 34 10.21 3.12 8.56
CA LEU A 34 9.46 1.87 8.55
C LEU A 34 7.97 2.07 8.28
N THR A 35 7.37 3.13 8.84
CA THR A 35 5.95 3.46 8.58
C THR A 35 5.76 3.89 7.13
N PHE A 36 6.67 4.70 6.59
CA PHE A 36 6.62 5.11 5.19
C PHE A 36 6.77 3.90 4.25
N LEU A 37 7.75 3.02 4.50
CA LEU A 37 7.94 1.79 3.72
C LEU A 37 6.73 0.86 3.79
N THR A 38 6.12 0.74 4.97
CA THR A 38 4.89 -0.03 5.16
C THR A 38 3.80 0.45 4.20
N VAL A 39 3.50 1.75 4.23
CA VAL A 39 2.41 2.31 3.44
C VAL A 39 2.75 2.28 1.94
N LEU A 40 3.99 2.60 1.57
CA LEU A 40 4.47 2.56 0.19
C LEU A 40 4.36 1.16 -0.42
N PHE A 41 4.83 0.13 0.29
CA PHE A 41 4.79 -1.24 -0.20
C PHE A 41 3.37 -1.79 -0.27
N LEU A 42 2.54 -1.53 0.74
CA LEU A 42 1.15 -1.95 0.72
C LEU A 42 0.38 -1.27 -0.42
N GLU A 43 0.49 0.05 -0.59
CA GLU A 43 -0.18 0.78 -1.67
C GLU A 43 0.25 0.26 -3.05
N ALA A 44 1.57 0.14 -3.28
CA ALA A 44 2.09 -0.37 -4.55
C ALA A 44 1.63 -1.81 -4.82
N SER A 45 1.57 -2.66 -3.78
CA SER A 45 1.07 -4.03 -3.91
C SER A 45 -0.41 -4.08 -4.26
N THR A 46 -1.26 -3.30 -3.58
CA THR A 46 -2.70 -3.29 -3.80
C THR A 46 -3.05 -2.65 -5.14
N PHE A 47 -2.32 -1.63 -5.58
CA PHE A 47 -2.48 -1.09 -6.94
C PHE A 47 -2.08 -2.09 -8.02
N ALA A 48 -1.00 -2.86 -7.82
CA ALA A 48 -0.65 -3.92 -8.75
C ALA A 48 -1.73 -5.03 -8.79
N LEU A 49 -2.29 -5.41 -7.65
CA LEU A 49 -3.39 -6.38 -7.58
C LEU A 49 -4.65 -5.85 -8.27
N ASN A 50 -5.00 -4.58 -8.01
CA ASN A 50 -6.12 -3.91 -8.64
C ASN A 50 -5.96 -3.85 -10.17
N ASP A 51 -4.79 -3.45 -10.67
CA ASP A 51 -4.51 -3.40 -12.11
C ASP A 51 -4.61 -4.79 -12.77
N TYR A 52 -4.31 -5.87 -12.03
CA TYR A 52 -4.49 -7.23 -12.51
C TYR A 52 -5.97 -7.62 -12.63
N TYR A 53 -6.78 -7.36 -11.60
CA TYR A 53 -8.22 -7.70 -11.61
C TYR A 53 -9.03 -6.81 -12.56
N ASP A 54 -8.65 -5.54 -12.69
CA ASP A 54 -9.32 -4.58 -13.57
C ASP A 54 -8.95 -4.73 -15.05
N LEU A 55 -7.99 -5.59 -15.40
CA LEU A 55 -7.42 -5.65 -16.76
C LEU A 55 -8.48 -5.71 -17.88
N GLU A 56 -9.47 -6.59 -17.75
CA GLU A 56 -10.50 -6.76 -18.78
C GLU A 56 -11.49 -5.57 -18.81
N ILE A 57 -11.77 -4.98 -17.65
CA ILE A 57 -12.61 -3.78 -17.52
C ILE A 57 -11.88 -2.58 -18.15
N ASP A 58 -10.60 -2.41 -17.85
CA ASP A 58 -9.77 -1.32 -18.34
C ASP A 58 -9.50 -1.43 -19.85
N LYS A 59 -9.36 -2.66 -20.37
CA LYS A 59 -9.35 -2.91 -21.82
C LYS A 59 -10.66 -2.48 -22.47
N LYS A 60 -11.81 -2.88 -21.90
CA LYS A 60 -13.13 -2.49 -22.40
C LYS A 60 -13.33 -0.97 -22.39
N ASN A 61 -12.80 -0.30 -21.37
CA ASN A 61 -12.83 1.16 -21.21
C ASN A 61 -11.72 1.91 -21.96
N LYS A 62 -10.87 1.20 -22.73
CA LYS A 62 -9.78 1.78 -23.52
C LYS A 62 -8.81 2.65 -22.70
N ARG A 63 -8.46 2.21 -21.49
CA ARG A 63 -7.50 2.89 -20.61
C ARG A 63 -6.06 2.70 -21.08
N LEU A 64 -5.68 3.40 -22.14
CA LEU A 64 -4.33 3.32 -22.73
C LEU A 64 -3.25 3.97 -21.86
N ASP A 65 -3.61 4.64 -20.77
CA ASP A 65 -2.69 5.10 -19.72
C ASP A 65 -2.06 3.94 -18.94
N ARG A 66 -2.73 2.78 -18.88
CA ARG A 66 -2.30 1.61 -18.11
C ARG A 66 -1.33 0.72 -18.90
N PRO A 67 -0.10 0.46 -18.40
CA PRO A 67 0.87 -0.39 -19.09
C PRO A 67 0.37 -1.82 -19.37
N LEU A 68 -0.42 -2.39 -18.45
CA LEU A 68 -1.00 -3.73 -18.61
C LEU A 68 -2.01 -3.79 -19.77
N VAL A 69 -2.79 -2.73 -20.00
CA VAL A 69 -3.78 -2.65 -21.09
C VAL A 69 -3.09 -2.53 -22.43
N ARG A 70 -1.99 -1.76 -22.50
CA ARG A 70 -1.18 -1.63 -23.72
C ARG A 70 -0.39 -2.87 -24.08
N GLY A 71 -0.17 -3.77 -23.11
CA GLY A 71 0.67 -4.97 -23.28
C GLY A 71 2.15 -4.72 -23.08
N ASP A 72 2.55 -3.55 -22.56
CA ASP A 72 3.96 -3.22 -22.25
C ASP A 72 4.52 -4.15 -21.15
N ILE A 73 3.62 -4.64 -20.28
CA ILE A 73 3.96 -5.49 -19.15
C ILE A 73 2.98 -6.68 -19.12
N ALA A 74 3.50 -7.88 -18.88
CA ALA A 74 2.67 -9.07 -18.72
C ALA A 74 1.80 -8.98 -17.45
N PRO A 75 0.53 -9.44 -17.46
CA PRO A 75 -0.32 -9.43 -16.26
C PRO A 75 0.29 -10.16 -15.06
N LYS A 76 1.08 -11.22 -15.31
CA LYS A 76 1.81 -11.95 -14.26
C LYS A 76 2.78 -11.07 -13.49
N THR A 77 3.36 -10.04 -14.11
CA THR A 77 4.26 -9.10 -13.44
C THR A 77 3.56 -8.33 -12.33
N ALA A 78 2.29 -7.97 -12.52
CA ALA A 78 1.51 -7.30 -11.48
C ALA A 78 1.26 -8.23 -10.27
N LEU A 79 0.99 -9.52 -10.52
CA LEU A 79 0.92 -10.51 -9.45
C LEU A 79 2.26 -10.69 -8.72
N TYR A 80 3.38 -10.77 -9.44
CA TYR A 80 4.69 -10.85 -8.81
C TYR A 80 4.98 -9.63 -7.92
N LEU A 81 4.66 -8.42 -8.40
CA LEU A 81 4.79 -7.21 -7.60
C LEU A 81 3.94 -7.29 -6.33
N PHE A 82 2.68 -7.74 -6.43
CA PHE A 82 1.84 -7.96 -5.26
C PHE A 82 2.48 -8.96 -4.28
N PHE A 83 2.85 -10.16 -4.73
CA PHE A 83 3.40 -11.21 -3.86
C PHE A 83 4.76 -10.85 -3.22
N VAL A 84 5.51 -9.91 -3.80
CA VAL A 84 6.77 -9.43 -3.24
C VAL A 84 6.54 -8.25 -2.29
N LEU A 85 5.80 -7.24 -2.73
CA LEU A 85 5.65 -5.98 -1.98
C LEU A 85 4.69 -6.14 -0.80
N PHE A 86 3.65 -6.97 -0.92
CA PHE A 86 2.67 -7.14 0.13
C PHE A 86 3.30 -7.70 1.43
N PRO A 87 4.06 -8.83 1.40
CA PRO A 87 4.74 -9.32 2.59
C PRO A 87 5.76 -8.33 3.14
N LEU A 88 6.46 -7.57 2.29
CA LEU A 88 7.41 -6.54 2.73
C LEU A 88 6.72 -5.40 3.48
N GLY A 89 5.54 -4.98 3.03
CA GLY A 89 4.73 -3.99 3.72
C GLY A 89 4.26 -4.47 5.08
N ILE A 90 3.72 -5.69 5.15
CA ILE A 90 3.30 -6.32 6.41
C ILE A 90 4.49 -6.51 7.37
N LEU A 91 5.63 -7.00 6.87
CA LEU A 91 6.83 -7.18 7.68
C LEU A 91 7.37 -5.84 8.21
N SER A 92 7.39 -4.80 7.39
CA SER A 92 7.80 -3.45 7.81
C SER A 92 6.91 -2.93 8.95
N SER A 93 5.60 -3.16 8.87
CA SER A 93 4.63 -2.71 9.89
C SER A 93 4.85 -3.36 11.26
N PHE A 94 5.32 -4.62 11.26
CA PHE A 94 5.66 -5.36 12.47
C PHE A 94 6.80 -4.68 13.25
N PHE A 95 7.81 -4.17 12.54
CA PHE A 95 8.93 -3.45 13.13
C PHE A 95 8.58 -2.02 13.57
N VAL A 96 7.45 -1.44 13.15
CA VAL A 96 6.97 -0.15 13.66
C VAL A 96 6.45 -0.30 15.10
N ASN A 97 5.48 -1.21 15.28
CA ASN A 97 4.96 -1.74 16.54
C ASN A 97 3.76 -2.67 16.26
N PHE A 98 3.33 -3.41 17.29
CA PHE A 98 2.23 -4.37 17.17
C PHE A 98 0.89 -3.74 16.75
N THR A 99 0.57 -2.53 17.24
CA THR A 99 -0.67 -1.84 16.86
C THR A 99 -0.68 -1.51 15.36
N CYS A 100 0.40 -0.96 14.84
CA CYS A 100 0.57 -0.67 13.42
C CYS A 100 0.47 -1.94 12.57
N PHE A 101 1.03 -3.05 13.03
CA PHE A 101 0.92 -4.34 12.36
C PHE A 101 -0.53 -4.83 12.23
N ILE A 102 -1.31 -4.78 13.31
CA ILE A 102 -2.72 -5.18 13.27
C ILE A 102 -3.53 -4.29 12.33
N ILE A 103 -3.31 -2.97 12.39
CA ILE A 103 -3.96 -2.01 11.48
C ILE A 103 -3.60 -2.34 10.03
N ALA A 104 -2.31 -2.51 9.72
CA ALA A 104 -1.83 -2.85 8.38
C ALA A 104 -2.41 -4.17 7.87
N LEU A 105 -2.50 -5.19 8.72
CA LEU A 105 -3.06 -6.49 8.36
C LEU A 105 -4.56 -6.39 8.04
N VAL A 106 -5.32 -5.70 8.88
CA VAL A 106 -6.77 -5.54 8.69
C VAL A 106 -7.07 -4.72 7.43
N THR A 107 -6.37 -3.60 7.22
CA THR A 107 -6.57 -2.76 6.03
C THR A 107 -6.16 -3.49 4.75
N ALA A 108 -5.03 -4.23 4.80
CA ALA A 108 -4.59 -5.09 3.72
C ALA A 108 -5.63 -6.15 3.33
N VAL A 109 -6.21 -6.84 4.31
CA VAL A 109 -7.26 -7.83 4.07
C VAL A 109 -8.49 -7.18 3.43
N PHE A 110 -8.92 -6.02 3.92
CA PHE A 110 -10.04 -5.30 3.31
C PHE A 110 -9.77 -4.88 1.87
N ALA A 111 -8.56 -4.37 1.58
CA ALA A 111 -8.18 -3.98 0.23
C ALA A 111 -8.23 -5.18 -0.73
N ILE A 112 -7.66 -6.32 -0.34
CA ILE A 112 -7.69 -7.55 -1.16
C ILE A 112 -9.13 -8.04 -1.34
N LEU A 113 -9.93 -8.08 -0.27
CA LEU A 113 -11.33 -8.52 -0.37
C LEU A 113 -12.16 -7.62 -1.28
N TYR A 114 -11.88 -6.31 -1.27
CA TYR A 114 -12.52 -5.35 -2.14
C TYR A 114 -12.24 -5.69 -3.61
N ASP A 115 -10.96 -5.81 -3.99
CA ASP A 115 -10.55 -6.08 -5.37
C ASP A 115 -11.01 -7.45 -5.88
N VAL A 116 -10.93 -8.48 -5.02
CA VAL A 116 -11.21 -9.87 -5.43
C VAL A 116 -12.71 -10.16 -5.49
N LYS A 117 -13.50 -9.60 -4.57
CA LYS A 117 -14.86 -10.09 -4.31
C LYS A 117 -15.95 -9.03 -4.41
N MET A 118 -15.67 -7.79 -4.00
CA MET A 118 -16.70 -6.75 -3.89
C MET A 118 -16.81 -5.89 -5.13
N LYS A 119 -15.69 -5.67 -5.81
CA LYS A 119 -15.64 -4.92 -7.06
C LYS A 119 -16.16 -5.80 -8.20
N LYS A 120 -17.30 -5.43 -8.78
CA LYS A 120 -17.93 -6.07 -9.95
C LYS A 120 -18.29 -5.02 -10.99
#